data_AF-A0A920BHP4-F1
#
_entry.id   AF-A0A920BHP4-F1
#
_cell.length_a   1.000
_cell.length_b   1.000
_cell.length_c   1.000
_cell.angle_alpha   90.00
_cell.angle_beta   90.00
_cell.angle_gamma   90.00
#
_symmetry.space_group_name_H-M   'P 1'
#
loop_
_entity.id
_entity.type
_entity.pdbx_description
1 polymer ?
#
loop_
_entity_poly.entity_id
_entity_poly.type
_entity_poly.pdbx_seq_one_letter_code
_entity_poly.pdbx_strand_id
1 'polypeptide(L)' 'MNHPVVPEPSIIHGEFWVRPQMQIEADLEEYRTQYPVAFVPEPQMPEGSPIPQGKGTWILTKHVISLCLTESGHL' A
#
# COMPACT_ATOMS: atom_id res chain seq x y z
N MET A 1 -6.91 5.35 -16.27
CA MET A 1 -5.94 5.87 -15.28
C MET A 1 -4.94 4.76 -15.04
N ASN A 2 -3.65 4.99 -15.32
CA ASN A 2 -2.60 4.02 -14.98
C ASN A 2 -2.42 4.11 -13.47
N HIS A 3 -2.85 3.08 -12.73
CA HIS A 3 -2.57 3.01 -11.30
C HIS A 3 -1.04 2.94 -11.12
N PRO A 4 -0.46 3.75 -10.21
CA PRO A 4 0.97 3.67 -9.95
C PRO A 4 1.29 2.24 -9.50
N VAL A 5 2.16 1.56 -10.26
CA VAL A 5 2.66 0.23 -9.89
C VAL A 5 3.52 0.42 -8.66
N VAL A 6 3.08 -0.19 -7.56
CA VAL A 6 3.76 -0.16 -6.28
C VAL A 6 5.04 -1.00 -6.38
N PRO A 7 6.17 -0.55 -5.81
CA PRO A 7 7.42 -1.31 -5.88
C PRO A 7 7.31 -2.64 -5.13
N GLU A 8 7.86 -3.68 -5.75
CA GLU A 8 7.95 -5.03 -5.17
C GLU A 8 9.35 -5.25 -4.57
N PRO A 9 9.47 -5.88 -3.38
CA PRO A 9 8.38 -6.42 -2.57
C PRO A 9 7.49 -5.32 -1.96
N SER A 10 6.17 -5.51 -1.96
CA SER A 10 5.25 -4.54 -1.37
C SER A 10 5.24 -4.55 0.15
N ILE A 11 5.13 -3.37 0.79
CA ILE A 11 5.06 -3.25 2.26
C ILE A 11 3.86 -3.95 2.90
N ILE A 12 2.84 -4.31 2.11
CA ILE A 12 1.66 -5.03 2.59
C ILE A 12 1.91 -6.55 2.72
N HIS A 13 3.03 -7.04 2.18
CA HIS A 13 3.41 -8.44 2.20
C HIS A 13 4.41 -8.73 3.32
N GLY A 14 4.27 -9.86 4.00
CA GLY A 14 5.12 -10.21 5.15
C GLY A 14 6.60 -10.38 4.77
N GLU A 15 6.85 -10.81 3.54
CA GLU A 15 8.17 -10.99 2.93
C GLU A 15 8.98 -9.69 2.90
N PHE A 16 8.31 -8.53 2.88
CA PHE A 16 8.98 -7.24 2.95
C PHE A 16 9.71 -7.04 4.27
N TRP A 17 9.08 -7.44 5.37
CA TRP A 17 9.49 -7.12 6.74
C TRP A 17 10.54 -8.06 7.34
N VAL A 18 10.80 -9.19 6.68
CA VAL A 18 11.83 -10.16 7.10
C VAL A 18 13.20 -9.93 6.46
N ARG A 19 13.32 -8.87 5.65
CA ARG A 19 14.56 -8.49 4.95
C ARG A 19 15.53 -7.72 5.87
N PRO A 20 16.81 -7.55 5.47
CA PRO A 20 17.74 -6.71 6.22
C PRO A 20 17.24 -5.28 6.39
N GLN A 21 17.37 -4.71 7.60
CA GLN A 21 16.86 -3.37 7.95
C GLN A 21 17.29 -2.29 6.96
N MET A 22 18.53 -2.32 6.48
CA MET A 22 19.05 -1.33 5.53
C MET A 22 18.25 -1.32 4.21
N GLN A 23 17.78 -2.47 3.74
CA GLN A 23 16.97 -2.57 2.53
C GLN A 23 15.54 -2.07 2.80
N ILE A 24 14.99 -2.41 3.96
CA ILE A 24 13.67 -1.93 4.39
C ILE A 24 13.65 -0.39 4.42
N GLU A 25 14.66 0.25 5.02
CA GLU A 25 14.71 1.71 5.13
C GLU A 25 14.84 2.41 3.77
N ALA A 26 15.67 1.86 2.86
CA ALA A 26 15.83 2.40 1.52
C ALA A 26 14.52 2.36 0.73
N ASP A 27 13.80 1.23 0.79
CA ASP A 27 12.50 1.10 0.11
C ASP A 27 11.47 2.02 0.76
N LEU A 28 11.43 2.13 2.09
CA LEU A 28 10.50 3.04 2.78
C LEU A 28 10.77 4.52 2.42
N GLU A 29 12.02 4.89 2.16
CA GLU A 29 12.36 6.22 1.65
C GLU A 29 11.81 6.44 0.23
N GLU A 30 11.91 5.45 -0.64
CA GLU A 30 11.28 5.47 -1.96
C GLU A 30 9.75 5.59 -1.87
N TYR A 31 9.11 4.82 -0.99
CA TYR A 31 7.66 4.93 -0.74
C TYR A 31 7.27 6.34 -0.26
N ARG A 32 8.05 6.96 0.64
CA ARG A 32 7.77 8.32 1.12
C ARG A 32 7.95 9.38 0.05
N THR A 33 8.88 9.18 -0.89
CA THR A 33 9.24 10.20 -1.90
C THR A 33 8.40 10.07 -3.16
N GLN A 34 8.27 8.85 -3.69
CA GLN A 34 7.66 8.57 -4.99
C GLN A 34 6.21 8.09 -4.89
N TYR A 35 5.85 7.39 -3.80
CA TYR A 35 4.53 6.78 -3.62
C TYR A 35 3.86 7.18 -2.30
N PRO A 36 3.69 8.50 -2.03
CA PRO A 36 3.17 8.99 -0.74
C PRO A 36 1.74 8.50 -0.45
N VAL A 37 0.98 8.24 -1.51
CA VAL A 37 -0.33 7.58 -1.51
C VAL A 37 -0.31 6.59 -2.67
N ALA A 38 -0.55 5.32 -2.38
CA ALA A 38 -0.65 4.29 -3.41
C ALA A 38 -1.82 3.36 -3.13
N PHE A 39 -2.41 2.84 -4.20
CA PHE A 39 -3.49 1.85 -4.12
C PHE A 39 -2.99 0.53 -4.67
N VAL A 40 -3.13 -0.52 -3.87
CA VAL A 40 -2.83 -1.90 -4.26
C VAL A 40 -4.16 -2.62 -4.46
N PRO A 41 -4.53 -3.00 -5.71
CA PRO A 41 -5.70 -3.82 -5.93
C PRO A 41 -5.52 -5.18 -5.27
N GLU A 42 -6.62 -5.78 -4.82
CA GLU A 42 -6.53 -7.15 -4.36
C GLU A 42 -6.17 -8.11 -5.50
N PRO A 43 -5.47 -9.22 -5.19
CA PRO A 43 -5.30 -10.31 -6.13
C PRO A 43 -6.66 -10.79 -6.65
N GLN A 44 -6.72 -11.12 -7.94
CA GLN A 44 -7.95 -11.60 -8.54
C GLN A 44 -8.36 -12.93 -7.91
N MET A 45 -9.55 -12.96 -7.32
CA MET A 45 -10.09 -14.18 -6.72
C MET A 45 -10.39 -15.23 -7.79
N PRO A 46 -10.14 -16.52 -7.49
CA PRO A 46 -10.47 -17.60 -8.42
C PRO A 46 -11.98 -17.71 -8.66
N GLU A 47 -12.34 -18.18 -9.86
CA GLU A 47 -13.72 -18.41 -10.25
C GLU A 47 -14.38 -19.43 -9.30
N GLY A 48 -15.55 -19.09 -8.76
CA GLY A 48 -16.25 -19.92 -7.77
C GLY A 48 -15.81 -19.72 -6.31
N SER A 49 -14.93 -18.75 -6.02
CA SER A 49 -14.64 -18.36 -4.64
C SER A 49 -15.92 -18.01 -3.88
N PRO A 50 -16.15 -18.59 -2.67
CA PRO A 50 -17.28 -18.22 -1.84
C PRO A 50 -17.13 -16.81 -1.23
N ILE A 51 -15.95 -16.22 -1.31
CA ILE A 51 -15.63 -14.90 -0.79
C ILE A 51 -15.63 -13.89 -1.94
N PRO A 52 -16.39 -12.78 -1.84
CA PRO A 52 -16.39 -11.73 -2.85
C PRO A 52 -15.04 -11.00 -2.89
N GLN A 53 -14.65 -10.54 -4.08
CA GLN A 53 -13.49 -9.67 -4.26
C GLN A 53 -13.64 -8.38 -3.44
N GLY A 54 -12.64 -8.07 -2.60
CA GLY A 54 -12.60 -6.85 -1.81
C GLY A 54 -12.15 -5.63 -2.62
N LYS A 55 -12.08 -4.48 -1.94
CA LYS A 55 -11.83 -3.17 -2.56
C LYS A 55 -10.35 -2.83 -2.73
N GLY A 56 -9.41 -3.69 -2.34
CA GLY A 56 -7.98 -3.39 -2.34
C GLY A 56 -7.50 -2.67 -1.07
N THR A 57 -6.21 -2.34 -1.04
CA THR A 57 -5.52 -1.72 0.10
C THR A 57 -4.93 -0.37 -0.29
N TRP A 58 -5.08 0.65 0.57
CA TRP A 58 -4.42 1.95 0.41
C TRP A 58 -3.18 2.03 1.30
N ILE A 59 -2.06 2.45 0.71
CA ILE A 59 -0.80 2.71 1.39
C ILE A 59 -0.64 4.23 1.57
N LEU A 60 -0.37 4.65 2.81
CA LEU A 60 -0.16 6.04 3.19
C LEU A 60 1.18 6.14 3.92
N THR A 61 2.17 6.80 3.32
CA THR A 61 3.54 6.80 3.85
C THR A 61 3.99 8.16 4.40
N LYS A 62 3.26 9.24 4.10
CA LYS A 62 3.51 10.58 4.69
C LYS A 62 2.57 10.86 5.86
N HIS A 63 3.14 11.25 6.99
CA HIS A 63 2.39 11.60 8.20
C HIS A 63 1.34 12.71 7.97
N VAL A 64 1.68 13.72 7.18
CA VAL A 64 0.76 14.83 6.83
C VAL A 64 -0.51 14.32 6.12
N ILE A 65 -0.42 13.24 5.35
CA ILE A 65 -1.56 12.69 4.62
C ILE A 65 -2.50 11.93 5.55
N SER A 66 -1.96 11.20 6.54
CA SER A 66 -2.74 10.54 7.57
C SER A 66 -3.60 11.54 8.36
N LEU A 67 -3.08 12.73 8.62
CA LEU A 67 -3.79 13.78 9.35
C LEU A 67 -4.91 14.40 8.50
N CYS A 68 -4.66 14.72 7.23
CA CYS A 68 -5.68 15.28 6.34
C CYS A 68 -6.89 14.34 6.12
N LEU A 69 -6.67 13.03 6.05
CA LEU A 69 -7.77 12.06 5.97
C LEU A 69 -8.62 12.02 7.25
N THR A 70 -8.01 12.31 8.40
CA THR A 70 -8.71 12.35 9.69
C THR A 70 -9.53 13.64 9.81
N GLU A 71 -9.01 14.78 9.32
CA GLU A 71 -9.72 16.06 9.35
C GLU A 71 -10.83 16.19 8.31
N SER A 72 -10.76 15.42 7.22
CA SER A 72 -11.79 15.40 6.16
C SER A 72 -12.94 14.41 6.45
N GLY A 73 -12.84 13.65 7.53
CA GLY A 73 -13.81 12.63 7.94
C GLY A 73 -14.94 13.17 8.81
N HIS A 74 -15.92 13.84 8.20
CA HIS A 74 -17.31 13.64 8.62
C HIS A 74 -17.71 12.24 8.15
N LEU A 75 -17.60 11.28 9.06
CA LEU A 75 -18.33 10.01 9.04
C LEU A 75 -19.40 10.06 10.15
#